data_AF-A0A9J7E7W1-F1
#
_entry.id   AF-A0A9J7E7W1-F1
#
_cell.length_a   1.000
_cell.length_b   1.000
_cell.length_c   1.000
_cell.angle_alpha   90.00
_cell.angle_beta   90.00
_cell.angle_gamma   90.00
#
_symmetry.space_group_name_H-M   'P 1'
#
loop_
_entity.id
_entity.type
_entity.pdbx_description
1 polymer ?
#
loop_
_entity_poly.entity_id
_entity_poly.type
_entity_poly.pdbx_seq_one_letter_code
_entity_poly.pdbx_strand_id
1 'polypeptide(L)'
;MSTQAERSSSAPKDMSFAERQIKRIKRLRSLHTARNEARTHNQHEVVAEQARNKLPPNYEAKGRQAEWLLDDQAKHQEAEKAVKDYDRVNLLNLLSAVEAERFKCKKKKRNPDEGFSTYEQATVRQHNKLVKIMPAADMEQYEKQKYGDAFHSEPNVTIHEMHKDREEAIDKMVNDLLEEQIVKRARYSRSRGYFDDTDYYINDKIAKFNKKLEFEDWKLGRSYTTELGTAI
;
A
#
# COMPACT_ATOMS: atom_id res chain seq x y z
N MET A 1 22.43 44.28 -6.45
CA MET A 1 23.25 44.30 -7.68
C MET A 1 22.53 45.17 -8.68
N SER A 2 23.14 46.33 -8.94
CA SER A 2 22.62 47.47 -9.69
C SER A 2 22.48 47.14 -11.18
N THR A 3 21.32 47.40 -11.79
CA THR A 3 21.23 47.65 -13.23
C THR A 3 20.37 48.88 -13.46
N GLN A 4 21.08 49.99 -13.68
CA GLN A 4 20.55 51.28 -14.11
C GLN A 4 19.86 51.11 -15.45
N ALA A 5 18.57 51.40 -15.51
CA ALA A 5 17.88 51.62 -16.79
C ALA A 5 18.27 53.00 -17.31
N GLU A 6 19.25 53.04 -18.21
CA GLU A 6 19.65 54.23 -18.95
C GLU A 6 18.45 54.82 -19.69
N ARG A 7 17.90 55.92 -19.15
CA ARG A 7 17.00 56.80 -19.87
C ARG A 7 17.83 57.59 -20.87
N SER A 8 17.93 57.09 -22.09
CA SER A 8 18.53 57.83 -23.21
C SER A 8 17.61 58.99 -23.63
N SER A 9 17.85 60.16 -23.04
CA SER A 9 17.33 61.44 -23.51
C SER A 9 18.01 61.78 -24.84
N SER A 10 17.38 61.44 -25.96
CA SER A 10 17.81 61.92 -27.28
C SER A 10 16.88 63.04 -27.75
N ALA A 11 17.45 64.24 -27.91
CA ALA A 11 16.79 65.41 -28.49
C ALA A 11 16.19 65.09 -29.87
N PRO A 12 15.09 65.75 -30.29
CA PRO A 12 14.38 65.41 -31.52
C PRO A 12 15.25 65.77 -32.73
N LYS A 13 15.87 64.76 -33.35
CA LYS A 13 16.41 64.90 -34.70
C LYS A 13 15.22 65.03 -35.65
N ASP A 14 15.23 66.04 -36.52
CA ASP A 14 14.21 66.24 -37.56
C ASP A 14 14.26 65.12 -38.59
N MET A 15 13.70 63.97 -38.24
CA MET A 15 13.58 62.83 -39.14
C MET A 15 12.59 63.16 -40.25
N SER A 16 12.94 62.79 -41.48
CA SER A 16 12.05 62.91 -42.64
C SER A 16 10.71 62.19 -42.36
N PHE A 17 9.62 62.69 -42.96
CA PHE A 17 8.28 62.11 -42.80
C PHE A 17 8.27 60.59 -43.10
N ALA A 18 9.02 60.15 -44.11
CA ALA A 18 9.17 58.74 -44.47
C ALA A 18 9.83 57.91 -43.35
N GLU A 19 10.85 58.46 -42.68
CA GLU A 19 11.55 57.78 -41.58
C GLU A 19 10.70 57.69 -40.31
N ARG A 20 9.89 58.73 -40.03
CA ARG A 20 8.89 58.71 -38.94
C ARG A 20 7.85 57.62 -39.18
N GLN A 21 7.41 57.47 -40.44
CA GLN A 21 6.46 56.44 -40.83
C GLN A 21 7.05 55.03 -40.72
N ILE A 22 8.30 54.82 -41.15
CA ILE A 22 8.99 53.53 -41.01
C ILE A 22 9.15 53.16 -39.52
N LYS A 23 9.53 54.10 -38.65
CA LYS A 23 9.61 53.88 -37.20
C LYS A 23 8.25 53.53 -36.59
N ARG A 24 7.18 54.21 -37.01
CA ARG A 24 5.80 53.91 -36.58
C ARG A 24 5.37 52.50 -36.99
N ILE A 25 5.67 52.08 -38.22
CA ILE A 25 5.38 50.73 -38.71
C ILE A 25 6.19 49.67 -37.96
N LYS A 26 7.49 49.91 -37.71
CA LYS A 26 8.34 49.00 -36.91
C LYS A 26 7.82 48.86 -35.47
N ARG A 27 7.41 49.97 -34.85
CA ARG A 27 6.80 49.96 -33.51
C ARG A 27 5.49 49.18 -33.51
N LEU A 28 4.62 49.37 -34.51
CA LEU A 28 3.38 48.61 -34.65
C LEU A 28 3.63 47.10 -34.80
N ARG A 29 4.62 46.72 -35.61
CA ARG A 29 5.05 45.31 -35.74
C ARG A 29 5.54 44.74 -34.42
N SER A 30 6.38 45.47 -33.67
CA SER A 30 6.84 45.02 -32.35
C SER A 30 5.71 44.90 -31.32
N LEU A 31 4.69 45.76 -31.41
CA LEU A 31 3.51 45.67 -30.54
C LEU A 31 2.65 44.48 -30.93
N HIS A 32 2.54 44.17 -32.22
CA HIS A 32 1.82 43.00 -32.70
C HIS A 32 2.53 41.69 -32.29
N THR A 33 3.86 41.62 -32.37
CA THR A 33 4.62 40.45 -31.89
C THR A 33 4.47 40.30 -30.38
N ALA A 34 4.68 41.36 -29.60
CA ALA A 34 4.51 41.33 -28.15
C ALA A 34 3.07 40.94 -27.73
N ARG A 35 2.05 41.43 -28.45
CA ARG A 35 0.65 41.03 -28.22
C ARG A 35 0.42 39.56 -28.53
N ASN A 36 1.03 39.05 -29.60
CA ASN A 36 0.89 37.65 -29.98
C ASN A 36 1.64 36.74 -29.01
N GLU A 37 2.86 37.12 -28.60
CA GLU A 37 3.67 36.45 -27.58
C GLU A 37 2.92 36.38 -26.23
N ALA A 38 2.31 37.49 -25.80
CA ALA A 38 1.50 37.51 -24.58
C ALA A 38 0.28 36.58 -24.69
N ARG A 39 -0.39 36.54 -25.85
CA ARG A 39 -1.51 35.60 -26.07
C ARG A 39 -1.06 34.15 -26.04
N THR A 40 0.07 33.82 -26.67
CA THR A 40 0.61 32.46 -26.64
C THR A 40 1.03 32.07 -25.23
N HIS A 41 1.66 32.97 -24.48
CA HIS A 41 2.08 32.71 -23.10
C HIS A 41 0.87 32.43 -22.21
N ASN A 42 -0.15 33.28 -22.27
CA ASN A 42 -1.39 33.09 -21.51
C ASN A 42 -2.08 31.77 -21.89
N GLN A 43 -2.10 31.41 -23.18
CA GLN A 43 -2.67 30.14 -23.61
C GLN A 43 -1.86 28.95 -23.08
N HIS A 44 -0.53 29.02 -23.10
CA HIS A 44 0.34 27.99 -22.55
C HIS A 44 0.15 27.82 -21.04
N GLU A 45 0.02 28.90 -20.29
CA GLU A 45 -0.25 28.87 -18.84
C GLU A 45 -1.61 28.24 -18.54
N VAL A 46 -2.67 28.65 -19.24
CA VAL A 46 -4.01 28.08 -19.06
C VAL A 46 -4.02 26.58 -19.37
N VAL A 47 -3.34 26.16 -20.44
CA VAL A 47 -3.22 24.74 -20.81
C VAL A 47 -2.39 23.97 -19.78
N ALA A 48 -1.31 24.53 -19.26
CA ALA A 48 -0.47 23.90 -18.24
C ALA A 48 -1.23 23.72 -16.92
N GLU A 49 -2.02 24.71 -16.50
CA GLU A 49 -2.87 24.62 -15.32
C GLU A 49 -4.02 23.61 -15.51
N GLN A 50 -4.65 23.59 -16.69
CA GLN A 50 -5.63 22.54 -17.02
C GLN A 50 -4.99 21.14 -17.04
N ALA A 51 -3.77 21.01 -17.55
CA ALA A 51 -3.04 19.75 -17.53
C ALA A 51 -2.74 19.32 -16.09
N ARG A 52 -2.26 20.23 -15.23
CA ARG A 52 -2.04 19.98 -13.80
C ARG A 52 -3.29 19.53 -13.08
N ASN A 53 -4.41 20.20 -13.30
CA ASN A 53 -5.70 19.84 -12.69
C ASN A 53 -6.26 18.51 -13.21
N LYS A 54 -5.92 18.13 -14.45
CA LYS A 54 -6.31 16.85 -15.05
C LYS A 54 -5.44 15.67 -14.59
N LEU A 55 -4.26 15.94 -14.02
CA LEU A 55 -3.39 14.88 -13.51
C LEU A 55 -4.06 14.22 -12.30
N PRO A 56 -4.05 12.88 -12.23
CA PRO A 56 -4.45 12.18 -11.02
C PRO A 56 -3.56 12.61 -9.84
N PRO A 57 -4.09 12.72 -8.62
CA PRO A 57 -3.31 13.10 -7.44
C PRO A 57 -2.10 12.18 -7.16
N ASN A 58 -2.10 10.95 -7.72
CA ASN A 58 -1.01 9.99 -7.60
C ASN A 58 0.07 10.10 -8.69
N TYR A 59 -0.01 11.09 -9.59
CA TYR A 59 0.90 11.20 -10.74
C TYR A 59 2.36 11.39 -10.34
N GLU A 60 2.64 12.27 -9.37
CA GLU A 60 4.00 12.50 -8.88
C GLU A 60 4.58 11.27 -8.15
N ALA A 61 3.73 10.52 -7.43
CA ALA A 61 4.15 9.28 -6.79
C ALA A 61 4.52 8.21 -7.84
N LYS A 62 3.74 8.12 -8.94
CA LYS A 62 4.07 7.25 -10.07
C LYS A 62 5.34 7.70 -10.80
N GLY A 63 5.53 9.01 -10.97
CA GLY A 63 6.74 9.59 -11.55
C GLY A 63 7.98 9.22 -10.75
N ARG A 64 7.96 9.45 -9.43
CA ARG A 64 9.05 9.06 -8.52
C ARG A 64 9.32 7.56 -8.53
N GLN A 65 8.28 6.73 -8.63
CA GLN A 65 8.46 5.28 -8.74
C GLN A 65 9.12 4.89 -10.07
N ALA A 66 8.75 5.55 -11.17
CA ALA A 66 9.35 5.32 -12.48
C ALA A 66 10.81 5.78 -12.52
N GLU A 67 11.11 6.96 -11.98
CA GLU A 67 12.48 7.47 -11.80
C GLU A 67 13.31 6.50 -10.96
N TRP A 68 12.78 6.04 -9.82
CA TRP A 68 13.45 5.05 -8.99
C TRP A 68 13.74 3.74 -9.73
N LEU A 69 12.79 3.26 -10.55
CA LEU A 69 12.98 2.03 -11.34
C LEU A 69 14.06 2.22 -12.42
N LEU A 70 14.09 3.37 -13.08
CA LEU A 70 15.12 3.69 -14.08
C LEU A 70 16.50 3.81 -13.44
N ASP A 71 16.59 4.48 -12.29
CA ASP A 71 17.83 4.60 -11.52
C ASP A 71 18.31 3.23 -11.02
N ASP A 72 17.39 2.37 -10.55
CA ASP A 72 17.70 1.01 -10.09
C ASP A 72 18.23 0.15 -11.26
N GLN A 73 17.57 0.21 -12.42
CA GLN A 73 18.03 -0.45 -13.64
C GLN A 73 19.40 0.07 -14.11
N ALA A 74 19.63 1.39 -14.05
CA ALA A 74 20.91 1.97 -14.42
C ALA A 74 22.05 1.47 -13.53
N LYS A 75 21.80 1.39 -12.21
CA LYS A 75 22.79 0.86 -11.26
C LYS A 75 23.02 -0.65 -11.43
N HIS A 76 21.98 -1.41 -11.77
CA HIS A 76 22.12 -2.82 -12.15
C HIS A 76 23.04 -2.98 -13.37
N GLN A 77 22.81 -2.20 -14.44
CA GLN A 77 23.65 -2.22 -15.63
C GLN A 77 25.09 -1.77 -15.36
N GLU A 78 25.30 -0.80 -14.47
CA GLU A 78 26.63 -0.36 -14.06
C GLU A 78 27.37 -1.45 -13.25
N ALA A 79 26.67 -2.15 -12.37
CA ALA A 79 27.21 -3.27 -11.62
C ALA A 79 27.58 -4.46 -12.52
N GLU A 80 26.73 -4.77 -13.52
CA GLU A 80 27.01 -5.77 -14.56
C GLU A 80 28.25 -5.40 -15.38
N LYS A 81 28.38 -4.14 -15.82
CA LYS A 81 29.57 -3.63 -16.53
C LYS A 81 30.83 -3.72 -15.69
N ALA A 82 30.73 -3.50 -14.37
CA ALA A 82 31.84 -3.61 -13.43
C ALA A 82 32.13 -5.06 -13.00
N VAL A 83 31.35 -6.05 -13.47
CA VAL A 83 31.41 -7.46 -13.06
C VAL A 83 31.30 -7.62 -11.54
N LYS A 84 30.33 -6.92 -10.93
CA LYS A 84 30.04 -6.97 -9.49
C LYS A 84 28.59 -7.37 -9.26
N ASP A 85 28.35 -8.14 -8.20
CA ASP A 85 27.00 -8.47 -7.77
C ASP A 85 26.28 -7.23 -7.25
N TYR A 86 25.21 -6.82 -7.93
CA TYR A 86 24.43 -5.63 -7.58
C TYR A 86 23.92 -5.69 -6.14
N ASP A 87 23.37 -6.82 -5.71
CA ASP A 87 22.84 -6.98 -4.35
C ASP A 87 23.91 -6.72 -3.28
N ARG A 88 25.16 -7.15 -3.53
CA ARG A 88 26.27 -6.95 -2.59
C ARG A 88 26.74 -5.50 -2.58
N VAL A 89 26.83 -4.86 -3.74
CA VAL A 89 27.20 -3.44 -3.87
C VAL A 89 26.12 -2.53 -3.27
N ASN A 90 24.86 -2.86 -3.51
CA ASN A 90 23.70 -2.18 -2.96
C ASN A 90 23.65 -2.29 -1.43
N LEU A 91 23.89 -3.48 -0.88
CA LEU A 91 24.00 -3.69 0.58
C LEU A 91 25.13 -2.87 1.22
N LEU A 92 26.24 -2.65 0.50
CA LEU A 92 27.39 -1.86 0.99
C LEU A 92 27.17 -0.35 0.85
N ASN A 93 26.49 0.10 -0.21
CA ASN A 93 26.34 1.52 -0.55
C ASN A 93 25.07 2.16 0.03
N LEU A 94 23.94 1.44 0.08
CA LEU A 94 22.66 2.03 0.49
C LEU A 94 22.30 1.76 1.95
N LEU A 95 22.67 0.61 2.51
CA LEU A 95 22.25 0.26 3.86
C LEU A 95 23.26 0.76 4.89
N SER A 96 23.02 1.97 5.42
CA SER A 96 23.49 2.30 6.76
C SER A 96 23.09 1.17 7.72
N ALA A 97 23.94 0.79 8.66
CA ALA A 97 23.70 -0.33 9.58
C ALA A 97 22.29 -0.28 10.23
N VAL A 98 21.80 0.94 10.48
CA VAL A 98 20.46 1.24 11.01
C VAL A 98 19.33 0.81 10.05
N GLU A 99 19.49 1.00 8.75
CA GLU A 99 18.49 0.62 7.76
C GLU A 99 18.48 -0.90 7.53
N ALA A 100 19.65 -1.55 7.56
CA ALA A 100 19.75 -3.00 7.50
C ALA A 100 19.02 -3.68 8.67
N GLU A 101 19.13 -3.13 9.87
CA GLU A 101 18.38 -3.60 11.05
C GLU A 101 16.87 -3.40 10.90
N ARG A 102 16.43 -2.24 10.41
CA ARG A 102 15.01 -1.98 10.12
C ARG A 102 14.45 -2.95 9.09
N PHE A 103 15.18 -3.24 8.01
CA PHE A 103 14.79 -4.23 7.00
C PHE A 103 14.74 -5.65 7.58
N LYS A 104 15.72 -6.03 8.41
CA LYS A 104 15.72 -7.32 9.12
C LYS A 104 14.52 -7.45 10.06
N CYS A 105 14.15 -6.39 10.79
CA CYS A 105 12.97 -6.37 11.66
C CYS A 105 11.65 -6.49 10.87
N LYS A 106 11.56 -5.88 9.69
CA LYS A 106 10.39 -6.00 8.79
C LYS A 106 10.20 -7.43 8.24
N LYS A 107 11.29 -8.15 7.95
CA LYS A 107 11.24 -9.54 7.43
C LYS A 107 10.81 -10.57 8.50
N LYS A 108 11.09 -10.33 9.78
CA LYS A 108 10.94 -11.32 10.87
C LYS A 108 9.51 -11.63 11.33
N LYS A 109 8.48 -10.89 10.87
CA LYS A 109 7.08 -11.12 11.29
C LYS A 109 6.24 -11.71 10.16
N ARG A 110 6.47 -12.97 9.81
CA ARG A 110 5.60 -13.74 8.90
C ARG A 110 5.12 -14.99 9.64
N ASN A 111 3.82 -15.11 9.88
CA ASN A 111 3.18 -16.32 10.38
C ASN A 111 2.18 -16.80 9.32
N PRO A 112 2.67 -17.42 8.22
CA PRO A 112 1.79 -17.96 7.18
C PRO A 112 0.86 -19.03 7.77
N ASP A 113 -0.23 -19.32 7.06
CA ASP A 113 -1.12 -20.43 7.44
C ASP A 113 -0.63 -21.70 6.75
N GLU A 114 -0.23 -22.69 7.52
CA GLU A 114 0.32 -23.97 7.02
C GLU A 114 -0.80 -24.95 6.62
N GLY A 115 -2.07 -24.58 6.85
CA GLY A 115 -3.23 -25.42 6.59
C GLY A 115 -3.76 -26.08 7.86
N PHE A 116 -4.90 -26.77 7.73
CA PHE A 116 -5.53 -27.47 8.85
C PHE A 116 -4.90 -28.86 9.03
N SER A 117 -4.27 -29.07 10.20
CA SER A 117 -3.68 -30.35 10.62
C SER A 117 -4.56 -31.03 11.69
N THR A 118 -4.61 -30.46 12.90
CA THR A 118 -5.39 -30.93 14.04
C THR A 118 -6.15 -29.78 14.69
N TYR A 119 -7.26 -30.11 15.36
CA TYR A 119 -8.03 -29.13 16.13
C TYR A 119 -7.21 -28.52 17.27
N GLU A 120 -6.29 -29.28 17.87
CA GLU A 120 -5.41 -28.78 18.93
C GLU A 120 -4.46 -27.71 18.42
N GLN A 121 -3.77 -27.95 17.31
CA GLN A 121 -2.85 -26.97 16.72
C GLN A 121 -3.58 -25.70 16.28
N ALA A 122 -4.78 -25.84 15.70
CA ALA A 122 -5.63 -24.70 15.36
C ALA A 122 -6.03 -23.89 16.59
N THR A 123 -6.37 -24.58 17.69
CA THR A 123 -6.74 -23.94 18.97
C THR A 123 -5.56 -23.21 19.59
N VAL A 124 -4.38 -23.83 19.61
CA VAL A 124 -3.14 -23.20 20.11
C VAL A 124 -2.80 -21.95 19.29
N ARG A 125 -2.96 -21.99 17.96
CA ARG A 125 -2.72 -20.83 17.09
C ARG A 125 -3.74 -19.72 17.36
N GLN A 126 -5.02 -20.06 17.53
CA GLN A 126 -6.06 -19.10 17.92
C GLN A 126 -5.73 -18.46 19.26
N HIS A 127 -5.40 -19.25 20.28
CA HIS A 127 -5.04 -18.79 21.62
C HIS A 127 -3.83 -17.83 21.59
N ASN A 128 -2.74 -18.25 20.94
CA ASN A 128 -1.54 -17.42 20.82
C ASN A 128 -1.78 -16.10 20.07
N LYS A 129 -2.75 -16.07 19.15
CA LYS A 129 -3.16 -14.85 18.48
C LYS A 129 -3.97 -13.95 19.41
N LEU A 130 -4.92 -14.50 20.17
CA LEU A 130 -5.73 -13.74 21.12
C LEU A 130 -4.87 -13.12 22.22
N VAL A 131 -3.94 -13.88 22.79
CA VAL A 131 -2.98 -13.39 23.81
C VAL A 131 -2.14 -12.21 23.29
N LYS A 132 -1.77 -12.21 22.00
CA LYS A 132 -1.02 -11.11 21.39
C LYS A 132 -1.85 -9.85 21.12
N ILE A 133 -3.17 -10.01 20.96
CA ILE A 133 -4.10 -8.91 20.69
C ILE A 133 -4.61 -8.30 22.00
N MET A 134 -4.64 -9.09 23.09
CA MET A 134 -5.09 -8.65 24.39
C MET A 134 -4.42 -7.32 24.80
N PRO A 135 -5.18 -6.33 25.29
CA PRO A 135 -4.61 -5.08 25.74
C PRO A 135 -3.61 -5.34 26.87
N ALA A 136 -2.61 -4.46 26.98
CA ALA A 136 -1.68 -4.51 28.09
C ALA A 136 -2.45 -4.47 29.42
N ALA A 137 -2.02 -5.27 30.38
CA ALA A 137 -2.64 -5.30 31.69
C ALA A 137 -2.57 -3.91 32.34
N ASP A 138 -3.70 -3.48 32.89
CA ASP A 138 -3.76 -2.23 33.66
C ASP A 138 -3.07 -2.47 35.01
N MET A 139 -1.83 -1.97 35.13
CA MET A 139 -0.98 -2.22 36.28
C MET A 139 -1.54 -1.63 37.57
N GLU A 140 -2.24 -0.49 37.50
CA GLU A 140 -2.85 0.13 38.69
C GLU A 140 -3.98 -0.75 39.24
N GLN A 141 -4.76 -1.35 38.36
CA GLN A 141 -5.84 -2.25 38.75
C GLN A 141 -5.30 -3.57 39.24
N TYR A 142 -4.24 -4.07 38.62
CA TYR A 142 -3.52 -5.25 39.08
C TYR A 142 -2.99 -5.07 40.51
N GLU A 143 -2.39 -3.92 40.83
CA GLU A 143 -1.93 -3.63 42.19
C GLU A 143 -3.06 -3.51 43.20
N LYS A 144 -4.21 -2.92 42.82
CA LYS A 144 -5.40 -2.84 43.68
C LYS A 144 -6.02 -4.21 43.95
N GLN A 145 -5.99 -5.11 42.97
CA GLN A 145 -6.50 -6.48 43.07
C GLN A 145 -5.53 -7.43 43.80
N LYS A 146 -4.30 -6.98 44.06
CA LYS A 146 -3.31 -7.74 44.84
C LYS A 146 -3.69 -7.75 46.32
N TYR A 147 -4.71 -8.54 46.66
CA TYR A 147 -5.17 -8.75 48.03
C TYR A 147 -4.25 -9.73 48.77
N GLY A 148 -3.11 -9.24 49.25
CA GLY A 148 -2.25 -9.95 50.19
C GLY A 148 -1.78 -11.34 49.74
N ASP A 149 -1.61 -12.25 50.72
CA ASP A 149 -1.01 -13.57 50.54
C ASP A 149 -1.86 -14.53 49.68
N ALA A 150 -3.18 -14.35 49.68
CA ALA A 150 -4.11 -15.16 48.89
C ALA A 150 -4.03 -14.90 47.38
N PHE A 151 -3.41 -13.79 46.95
CA PHE A 151 -3.25 -13.47 45.53
C PHE A 151 -2.29 -14.45 44.81
N HIS A 152 -1.29 -14.97 45.52
CA HIS A 152 -0.35 -15.96 45.00
C HIS A 152 -0.74 -17.37 45.45
N SER A 153 -1.93 -17.80 45.07
CA SER A 153 -2.49 -19.06 45.56
C SER A 153 -1.83 -20.32 45.00
N GLU A 154 -1.73 -21.32 45.87
CA GLU A 154 -1.41 -22.70 45.51
C GLU A 154 -2.66 -23.42 44.92
N PRO A 155 -2.49 -24.53 44.16
CA PRO A 155 -3.56 -25.17 43.37
C PRO A 155 -4.83 -25.61 44.13
N ASN A 156 -4.81 -25.63 45.46
CA ASN A 156 -5.88 -26.10 46.34
C ASN A 156 -6.55 -24.96 47.15
N VAL A 157 -6.21 -23.70 46.91
CA VAL A 157 -6.83 -22.54 47.59
C VAL A 157 -8.00 -22.03 46.77
N THR A 158 -9.20 -21.97 47.37
CA THR A 158 -10.42 -21.47 46.69
C THR A 158 -10.52 -19.95 46.82
N ILE A 159 -10.16 -19.22 45.76
CA ILE A 159 -10.20 -17.74 45.70
C ILE A 159 -11.49 -17.22 45.05
N HIS A 160 -12.25 -18.10 44.38
CA HIS A 160 -13.32 -17.72 43.46
C HIS A 160 -14.46 -16.92 44.11
N GLU A 161 -14.65 -17.01 45.43
CA GLU A 161 -15.70 -16.29 46.14
C GLU A 161 -15.31 -14.86 46.54
N MET A 162 -14.01 -14.52 46.50
CA MET A 162 -13.49 -13.25 47.02
C MET A 162 -13.49 -12.10 46.00
N HIS A 163 -13.52 -12.41 44.70
CA HIS A 163 -13.47 -11.42 43.63
C HIS A 163 -14.83 -11.26 42.96
N LYS A 164 -15.28 -10.01 42.79
CA LYS A 164 -16.41 -9.67 41.93
C LYS A 164 -15.89 -8.92 40.72
N ASP A 165 -16.21 -9.42 39.53
CA ASP A 165 -15.77 -8.80 38.28
C ASP A 165 -16.48 -7.47 38.06
N ARG A 166 -15.76 -6.53 37.43
CA ARG A 166 -16.31 -5.23 37.04
C ARG A 166 -17.18 -5.40 35.80
N GLU A 167 -18.28 -4.67 35.75
CA GLU A 167 -19.17 -4.65 34.58
C GLU A 167 -18.42 -4.27 33.29
N GLU A 168 -17.53 -3.27 33.36
CA GLU A 168 -16.68 -2.88 32.22
C GLU A 168 -15.78 -4.01 31.70
N ALA A 169 -15.32 -4.92 32.57
CA ALA A 169 -14.49 -6.04 32.18
C ALA A 169 -15.33 -7.12 31.48
N ILE A 170 -16.56 -7.33 31.96
CA ILE A 170 -17.55 -8.22 31.36
C ILE A 170 -17.91 -7.69 29.96
N ASP A 171 -18.18 -6.40 29.81
CA ASP A 171 -18.50 -5.80 28.51
C ASP A 171 -17.35 -5.95 27.51
N LYS A 172 -16.09 -5.76 27.94
CA LYS A 172 -14.92 -6.00 27.09
C LYS A 172 -14.80 -7.45 26.65
N MET A 173 -15.03 -8.40 27.57
CA MET A 173 -15.05 -9.83 27.25
C MET A 173 -16.17 -10.15 26.25
N VAL A 174 -17.37 -9.61 26.45
CA VAL A 174 -18.51 -9.80 25.57
C VAL A 174 -18.21 -9.26 24.17
N ASN A 175 -17.61 -8.08 24.07
CA ASN A 175 -17.24 -7.50 22.77
C ASN A 175 -16.18 -8.35 22.04
N ASP A 176 -15.13 -8.82 22.72
CA ASP A 176 -14.14 -9.71 22.10
C ASP A 176 -14.78 -11.04 21.64
N LEU A 177 -15.59 -11.66 22.49
CA LEU A 177 -16.26 -12.93 22.17
C LEU A 177 -17.29 -12.77 21.04
N LEU A 178 -18.25 -11.87 21.19
CA LEU A 178 -19.40 -11.73 20.30
C LEU A 178 -19.03 -11.05 18.99
N GLU A 179 -18.32 -9.93 19.04
CA GLU A 179 -18.10 -9.12 17.85
C GLU A 179 -16.86 -9.57 17.11
N GLU A 180 -15.77 -9.87 17.81
CA GLU A 180 -14.52 -10.18 17.14
C GLU A 180 -14.38 -11.67 16.80
N GLN A 181 -14.59 -12.55 17.78
CA GLN A 181 -14.33 -13.97 17.58
C GLN A 181 -15.39 -14.64 16.69
N ILE A 182 -16.69 -14.36 16.90
CA ILE A 182 -17.76 -14.93 16.07
C ILE A 182 -17.66 -14.40 14.63
N VAL A 183 -17.43 -13.10 14.41
CA VAL A 183 -17.29 -12.55 13.06
C VAL A 183 -16.08 -13.14 12.34
N LYS A 184 -14.94 -13.31 13.03
CA LYS A 184 -13.75 -13.99 12.46
C LYS A 184 -14.05 -15.45 12.10
N ARG A 185 -14.82 -16.17 12.93
CA ARG A 185 -15.26 -17.54 12.64
C ARG A 185 -16.22 -17.61 11.44
N ALA A 186 -17.18 -16.69 11.35
CA ALA A 186 -18.10 -16.60 10.22
C ALA A 186 -17.37 -16.30 8.89
N ARG A 187 -16.31 -15.48 8.93
CA ARG A 187 -15.47 -15.12 7.77
C ARG A 187 -14.38 -16.15 7.45
N TYR A 188 -14.30 -17.28 8.16
CA TYR A 188 -13.27 -18.31 7.93
C TYR A 188 -13.34 -18.87 6.50
N SER A 189 -14.55 -19.09 5.98
CA SER A 189 -14.77 -19.47 4.58
C SER A 189 -15.06 -18.23 3.74
N ARG A 190 -14.17 -17.92 2.81
CA ARG A 190 -14.36 -16.81 1.85
C ARG A 190 -15.08 -17.33 0.62
N SER A 191 -16.17 -16.66 0.23
CA SER A 191 -16.80 -16.94 -1.08
C SER A 191 -15.82 -16.63 -2.20
N ARG A 192 -15.70 -17.55 -3.15
CA ARG A 192 -15.00 -17.30 -4.42
C ARG A 192 -15.93 -16.52 -5.34
N GLY A 193 -15.38 -15.64 -6.19
CA GLY A 193 -16.17 -14.97 -7.23
C GLY A 193 -16.79 -16.01 -8.17
N TYR A 194 -18.02 -15.77 -8.58
CA TYR A 194 -18.66 -16.53 -9.65
C TYR A 194 -18.11 -16.02 -10.98
N PHE A 195 -17.69 -16.94 -11.85
CA PHE A 195 -17.25 -16.64 -13.20
C PHE A 195 -18.29 -17.21 -14.17
N ASP A 196 -18.82 -16.36 -15.05
CA ASP A 196 -19.90 -16.73 -15.97
C ASP A 196 -19.45 -17.76 -17.04
N ASP A 197 -18.15 -17.89 -17.26
CA ASP A 197 -17.55 -18.84 -18.22
C ASP A 197 -17.39 -20.28 -17.65
N THR A 198 -17.96 -20.57 -16.47
CA THR A 198 -17.90 -21.90 -15.86
C THR A 198 -19.08 -22.77 -16.27
N ASP A 199 -18.85 -24.08 -16.41
CA ASP A 199 -19.90 -25.03 -16.81
C ASP A 199 -21.15 -24.88 -15.93
N TYR A 200 -22.29 -24.72 -16.60
CA TYR A 200 -23.57 -24.51 -15.93
C TYR A 200 -24.05 -25.83 -15.30
N TYR A 201 -23.95 -25.92 -13.97
CA TYR A 201 -24.62 -26.98 -13.23
C TYR A 201 -26.09 -26.66 -13.02
N ILE A 202 -26.94 -27.68 -13.12
CA ILE A 202 -28.40 -27.57 -12.97
C ILE A 202 -28.80 -26.97 -11.60
N ASN A 203 -28.01 -27.21 -10.54
CA ASN A 203 -28.21 -26.56 -9.25
C ASN A 203 -26.89 -26.37 -8.47
N ASP A 204 -26.92 -25.48 -7.46
CA ASP A 204 -25.77 -25.18 -6.60
C ASP A 204 -25.27 -26.37 -5.76
N LYS A 205 -26.15 -27.32 -5.41
CA LYS A 205 -25.78 -28.50 -4.63
C LYS A 205 -24.92 -29.46 -5.46
N ILE A 206 -25.31 -29.67 -6.72
CA ILE A 206 -24.60 -30.43 -7.73
C ILE A 206 -23.28 -29.72 -8.03
N ALA A 207 -23.26 -28.40 -8.17
CA ALA A 207 -22.03 -27.64 -8.35
C ALA A 207 -21.04 -27.83 -7.20
N LYS A 208 -21.51 -27.78 -5.94
CA LYS A 208 -20.68 -28.03 -4.75
C LYS A 208 -20.19 -29.48 -4.67
N PHE A 209 -21.03 -30.43 -5.06
CA PHE A 209 -20.68 -31.85 -5.08
C PHE A 209 -19.61 -32.15 -6.15
N ASN A 210 -19.79 -31.64 -7.36
CA ASN A 210 -18.82 -31.81 -8.45
C ASN A 210 -17.49 -31.12 -8.13
N LYS A 211 -17.50 -29.90 -7.55
CA LYS A 211 -16.27 -29.26 -7.03
C LYS A 211 -15.56 -30.10 -5.96
N LYS A 212 -16.31 -30.85 -5.15
CA LYS A 212 -15.72 -31.77 -4.16
C LYS A 212 -15.05 -32.95 -4.87
N LEU A 213 -15.71 -33.52 -5.90
CA LEU A 213 -15.13 -34.59 -6.70
C LEU A 213 -13.87 -34.14 -7.45
N GLU A 214 -13.89 -32.94 -8.06
CA GLU A 214 -12.71 -32.35 -8.71
C GLU A 214 -11.52 -32.25 -7.75
N PHE A 215 -11.75 -31.85 -6.49
CA PHE A 215 -10.71 -31.78 -5.48
C PHE A 215 -10.15 -33.17 -5.13
N GLU A 216 -11.00 -34.18 -5.01
CA GLU A 216 -10.59 -35.55 -4.73
C GLU A 216 -9.85 -36.19 -5.91
N ASP A 217 -10.31 -35.96 -7.14
CA ASP A 217 -9.67 -36.45 -8.36
C ASP A 217 -8.34 -35.75 -8.65
N TRP A 218 -8.22 -34.45 -8.35
CA TRP A 218 -6.93 -33.75 -8.37
C TRP A 218 -5.95 -34.35 -7.36
N LYS A 219 -6.41 -34.64 -6.14
CA LYS A 219 -5.58 -35.29 -5.11
C LYS A 219 -5.10 -36.68 -5.53
N LEU A 220 -5.92 -37.39 -6.31
CA LEU A 220 -5.62 -38.73 -6.82
C LEU A 220 -4.97 -38.71 -8.21
N GLY A 221 -4.73 -37.53 -8.79
CA GLY A 221 -4.09 -37.36 -10.09
C GLY A 221 -4.89 -37.91 -11.28
N ARG A 222 -6.21 -38.06 -11.17
CA ARG A 222 -7.07 -38.70 -12.18
C ARG A 222 -7.59 -37.77 -13.28
N SER A 223 -7.38 -36.46 -13.15
CA SER A 223 -7.99 -35.43 -14.00
C SER A 223 -7.56 -35.42 -15.47
N TYR A 224 -6.52 -36.17 -15.87
CA TYR A 224 -5.92 -36.08 -17.20
C TYR A 224 -6.51 -37.05 -18.25
N THR A 225 -7.41 -37.95 -17.86
CA THR A 225 -7.89 -39.02 -18.76
C THR A 225 -9.04 -38.61 -19.66
N THR A 226 -9.80 -37.56 -19.32
CA THR A 226 -10.97 -37.10 -20.09
C THR A 226 -10.64 -36.05 -21.13
N GLU A 227 -9.63 -35.20 -20.91
CA GLU A 227 -9.20 -34.17 -21.88
C GLU A 227 -8.51 -34.76 -23.13
N LEU A 228 -7.95 -35.98 -23.02
CA LEU A 228 -7.33 -36.69 -24.13
C LEU A 228 -8.33 -37.46 -25.01
N GLY A 229 -9.63 -37.30 -24.75
CA GLY A 229 -10.67 -38.13 -25.36
C GLY A 229 -10.65 -39.54 -24.78
N THR A 230 -11.82 -40.16 -24.71
CA THR A 230 -11.96 -41.58 -24.36
C THR A 230 -11.23 -42.45 -25.40
N ALA A 231 -9.93 -42.64 -25.22
CA ALA A 231 -9.20 -43.74 -25.82
C ALA A 231 -9.58 -45.00 -25.04
N ILE A 232 -10.46 -45.79 -25.63
CA ILE A 232 -10.62 -47.21 -25.31
C ILE A 232 -9.31 -47.93 -25.66
#